data_AF-A0A7X8VMD9-F1
#
_entry.id   AF-A0A7X8VMD9-F1
#
_cell.length_a   1.000
_cell.length_b   1.000
_cell.length_c   1.000
_cell.angle_alpha   90.00
_cell.angle_beta   90.00
_cell.angle_gamma   90.00
#
_symmetry.space_group_name_H-M   'P 1'
#
loop_
_entity.id
_entity.type
_entity.pdbx_description
1 polymer ?
#
loop_
_entity_poly.entity_id
_entity_poly.type
_entity_poly.pdbx_seq_one_letter_code
_entity_poly.pdbx_strand_id
1 'polypeptide(L)'
;MGLLGSPIAGADTITADTDREMCIASENDTSGVVTFWEGVEQDVRDQRLSELDEQDPGIKDAIEAYIAEAPSAPSAAVLQTRLDALETGEGLAMLLPESTTDLEVVDPQNQQRFQTDYTYDEAKQIVADIPEEPAINVQTQLDQAAAASTRLAEIRAEVFSQRTEDYNQTQFDLRDDFQSCIDEIEDARPIPAQYLILGGAGILALAALGLRAWSNSRTPNRHDN
;
A
#
# COMPACT_ATOMS: atom_id res chain seq x y z
N MET A 1 -10.48 -13.24 -16.79
CA MET A 1 -9.44 -13.90 -15.99
C MET A 1 -8.11 -13.29 -16.38
N GLY A 2 -7.63 -12.34 -15.59
CA GLY A 2 -6.40 -11.61 -15.86
C GLY A 2 -6.30 -10.38 -14.97
N LEU A 3 -5.43 -10.51 -13.95
CA LEU A 3 -4.81 -9.49 -13.11
C LEU A 3 -5.72 -8.80 -12.08
N LEU A 4 -5.74 -9.46 -10.92
CA LEU A 4 -6.10 -8.92 -9.61
C LEU A 4 -5.10 -7.81 -9.28
N GLY A 5 -5.57 -6.57 -9.12
CA GLY A 5 -4.78 -5.53 -8.48
C GLY A 5 -4.77 -5.81 -6.98
N SER A 6 -3.87 -6.69 -6.54
CA SER A 6 -3.55 -6.83 -5.12
C SER A 6 -3.10 -5.46 -4.59
N PRO A 7 -3.50 -5.04 -3.37
CA PRO A 7 -2.80 -3.96 -2.71
C PRO A 7 -1.34 -4.38 -2.64
N ILE A 8 -0.52 -3.61 -3.33
CA ILE A 8 0.90 -3.82 -3.31
C ILE A 8 1.34 -3.46 -1.89
N ALA A 9 2.19 -4.28 -1.28
CA ALA A 9 2.96 -3.99 -0.07
C ALA A 9 2.25 -3.32 1.14
N GLY A 10 2.08 -4.10 2.22
CA GLY A 10 1.85 -3.57 3.58
C GLY A 10 3.12 -2.97 4.21
N ALA A 11 3.87 -2.17 3.46
CA ALA A 11 5.15 -1.60 3.90
C ALA A 11 4.92 -0.26 4.62
N ASP A 12 5.56 -0.08 5.78
CA ASP A 12 5.52 1.18 6.55
C ASP A 12 6.54 2.20 6.04
N THR A 13 7.69 1.71 5.56
CA THR A 13 8.69 2.50 4.84
C THR A 13 9.34 1.65 3.75
N ILE A 14 9.70 2.28 2.63
CA ILE A 14 10.48 1.67 1.56
C ILE A 14 11.83 2.39 1.49
N THR A 15 12.91 1.62 1.55
CA THR A 15 14.28 2.13 1.55
C THR A 15 15.10 1.53 0.41
N ALA A 16 15.99 2.31 -0.21
CA ALA A 16 16.84 1.81 -1.28
C ALA A 16 18.11 1.13 -0.72
N ASP A 17 18.32 -0.14 -1.10
CA ASP A 17 19.62 -0.79 -1.06
C ASP A 17 20.31 -0.55 -2.42
N THR A 18 21.06 0.55 -2.49
CA THR A 18 21.74 1.00 -3.71
C THR A 18 22.88 0.08 -4.14
N ASP A 19 23.48 -0.69 -3.22
CA ASP A 19 24.53 -1.67 -3.54
C ASP A 19 23.95 -2.91 -4.23
N ARG A 20 22.74 -3.33 -3.82
CA ARG A 20 22.03 -4.48 -4.40
C ARG A 20 21.02 -4.10 -5.48
N GLU A 21 20.78 -2.81 -5.70
CA GLU A 21 19.74 -2.26 -6.57
C GLU A 21 18.34 -2.79 -6.23
N MET A 22 17.97 -2.74 -4.95
CA MET A 22 16.69 -3.25 -4.44
C MET A 22 15.97 -2.24 -3.55
N CYS A 23 14.64 -2.34 -3.51
CA CYS A 23 13.79 -1.64 -2.56
C CYS A 23 13.44 -2.56 -1.40
N ILE A 24 13.79 -2.15 -0.19
CA ILE A 24 13.55 -2.91 1.04
C ILE A 24 12.38 -2.28 1.78
N ALA A 25 11.30 -3.05 1.90
CA ALA A 25 10.14 -2.72 2.71
C ALA A 25 10.40 -3.15 4.17
N SER A 26 10.23 -2.21 5.11
CA SER A 26 10.24 -2.55 6.53
C SER A 26 8.98 -3.34 6.89
N GLU A 27 9.14 -4.54 7.44
CA GLU A 27 8.05 -5.30 8.06
C GLU A 27 7.57 -4.54 9.29
N ASN A 28 6.35 -4.01 9.22
CA ASN A 28 5.70 -3.42 10.39
C ASN A 28 4.19 -3.56 10.24
N ASP A 29 3.56 -4.09 11.28
CA ASP A 29 2.11 -4.22 11.41
C ASP A 29 1.39 -2.84 11.41
N THR A 30 2.14 -1.72 11.38
CA THR A 30 1.59 -0.36 11.34
C THR A 30 1.63 0.33 9.98
N SER A 31 1.85 -0.39 8.88
CA SER A 31 1.80 0.24 7.55
C SER A 31 0.46 0.95 7.31
N GLY A 32 0.45 2.00 6.50
CA GLY A 32 -0.78 2.73 6.17
C GLY A 32 -1.87 1.84 5.59
N VAL A 33 -1.50 0.85 4.76
CA VAL A 33 -2.43 -0.13 4.16
C VAL A 33 -3.04 -1.04 5.23
N VAL A 34 -2.22 -1.56 6.15
CA VAL A 34 -2.70 -2.43 7.23
C VAL A 34 -3.61 -1.64 8.16
N THR A 35 -3.17 -0.47 8.62
CA THR A 35 -3.94 0.41 9.51
C THR A 35 -5.28 0.81 8.89
N PHE A 36 -5.31 1.08 7.58
CA PHE A 36 -6.55 1.36 6.85
C PHE A 36 -7.54 0.21 6.97
N TRP A 37 -7.10 -1.02 6.65
CA TRP A 37 -7.99 -2.19 6.66
C TRP A 37 -8.41 -2.61 8.06
N GLU A 38 -7.52 -2.52 9.05
CA GLU A 38 -7.88 -2.71 10.46
C GLU A 38 -8.96 -1.72 10.90
N GLY A 39 -8.84 -0.45 10.50
CA GLY A 39 -9.86 0.57 10.76
C GLY A 39 -11.20 0.27 10.10
N VAL A 40 -11.20 -0.22 8.86
CA VAL A 40 -12.42 -0.67 8.16
C VAL A 40 -13.07 -1.83 8.91
N GLU A 41 -12.32 -2.88 9.25
CA GLU A 41 -12.87 -4.05 9.94
C GLU A 41 -13.34 -3.74 11.37
N GLN A 42 -12.70 -2.79 12.04
CA GLN A 42 -13.18 -2.29 13.33
C GLN A 42 -14.53 -1.59 13.17
N ASP A 43 -14.66 -0.65 12.25
CA ASP A 43 -15.92 0.08 12.00
C ASP A 43 -17.07 -0.87 11.60
N VAL A 44 -16.77 -1.87 10.74
CA VAL A 44 -17.74 -2.88 10.31
C VAL A 44 -18.28 -3.66 11.51
N ARG A 45 -17.38 -4.08 12.40
CA ARG A 45 -17.70 -4.84 13.60
C ARG A 45 -18.49 -3.98 14.59
N ASP A 46 -18.05 -2.74 14.82
CA ASP A 46 -18.69 -1.81 15.75
C ASP A 46 -20.12 -1.48 15.28
N GLN A 47 -20.31 -1.25 13.99
CA GLN A 47 -21.64 -1.06 13.41
C GLN A 47 -22.48 -2.33 13.56
N ARG A 48 -21.94 -3.50 13.21
CA ARG A 48 -22.72 -4.75 13.29
C ARG A 48 -23.10 -5.13 14.72
N LEU A 49 -22.18 -4.99 15.67
CA LEU A 49 -22.45 -5.23 17.08
C LEU A 49 -23.52 -4.27 17.61
N SER A 50 -23.53 -3.02 17.14
CA SER A 50 -24.59 -2.06 17.49
C SER A 50 -25.96 -2.48 16.92
N GLU A 51 -26.03 -2.94 15.66
CA GLU A 51 -27.28 -3.48 15.08
C GLU A 51 -27.78 -4.76 15.79
N LEU A 52 -26.87 -5.60 16.30
CA LEU A 52 -27.21 -6.78 17.09
C LEU A 52 -27.71 -6.39 18.48
N ASP A 53 -27.13 -5.36 19.10
CA ASP A 53 -27.52 -4.88 20.42
C ASP A 53 -28.93 -4.28 20.46
N GLU A 54 -29.38 -3.70 19.35
CA GLU A 54 -30.78 -3.26 19.20
C GLU A 54 -31.78 -4.43 19.28
N GLN A 55 -31.35 -5.64 18.88
CA GLN A 55 -32.18 -6.85 18.88
C GLN A 55 -32.03 -7.68 20.15
N ASP A 56 -30.82 -7.76 20.70
CA ASP A 56 -30.50 -8.40 21.98
C ASP A 56 -29.67 -7.45 22.86
N PRO A 57 -30.32 -6.60 23.69
CA PRO A 57 -29.64 -5.61 24.50
C PRO A 57 -28.53 -6.19 25.39
N GLY A 58 -27.35 -5.60 25.33
CA GLY A 58 -26.15 -6.06 26.02
C GLY A 58 -25.42 -7.22 25.35
N ILE A 59 -25.72 -7.55 24.09
CA ILE A 59 -24.92 -8.50 23.31
C ILE A 59 -23.60 -7.88 22.86
N LYS A 60 -23.60 -6.58 22.54
CA LYS A 60 -22.37 -5.84 22.17
C LYS A 60 -21.36 -5.87 23.31
N ASP A 61 -21.75 -5.35 24.48
CA ASP A 61 -20.90 -5.32 25.67
C ASP A 61 -20.40 -6.73 26.05
N ALA A 62 -21.22 -7.76 25.85
CA ALA A 62 -20.86 -9.14 26.15
C ALA A 62 -19.80 -9.71 25.19
N ILE A 63 -19.91 -9.40 23.89
CA ILE A 63 -18.93 -9.80 22.88
C ILE A 63 -17.63 -9.01 23.05
N GLU A 64 -17.70 -7.70 23.31
CA GLU A 64 -16.53 -6.86 23.59
C GLU A 64 -15.79 -7.32 24.85
N ALA A 65 -16.52 -7.68 25.92
CA ALA A 65 -15.92 -8.26 27.11
C ALA A 65 -15.22 -9.60 26.82
N TYR A 66 -15.77 -10.43 25.92
CA TYR A 66 -15.14 -11.67 25.49
C TYR A 66 -13.87 -11.43 24.68
N ILE A 67 -13.89 -10.48 23.74
CA ILE A 67 -12.70 -10.07 22.96
C ILE A 67 -11.60 -9.55 23.89
N ALA A 68 -11.97 -8.76 24.90
CA ALA A 68 -11.04 -8.21 25.89
C ALA A 68 -10.59 -9.22 26.97
N GLU A 69 -11.02 -10.48 26.87
CA GLU A 69 -10.77 -11.55 27.86
C GLU A 69 -11.13 -11.13 29.30
N ALA A 70 -12.20 -10.33 29.46
CA ALA A 70 -12.59 -9.81 30.75
C ALA A 70 -12.98 -10.96 31.72
N PRO A 71 -12.65 -10.88 33.02
CA PRO A 71 -12.97 -11.94 33.98
C PRO A 71 -14.47 -12.27 34.10
N SER A 72 -15.33 -11.32 33.74
CA SER A 72 -16.80 -11.45 33.72
C SER A 72 -17.37 -11.79 32.35
N ALA A 73 -16.53 -12.01 31.34
CA ALA A 73 -16.97 -12.28 29.98
C ALA A 73 -17.79 -13.58 29.92
N PRO A 74 -18.94 -13.59 29.21
CA PRO A 74 -19.63 -14.83 28.90
C PRO A 74 -18.74 -15.76 28.06
N SER A 75 -18.96 -17.06 28.15
CA SER A 75 -18.22 -18.01 27.31
C SER A 75 -18.68 -17.93 25.85
N ALA A 76 -17.82 -18.37 24.92
CA ALA A 76 -18.13 -18.46 23.49
C ALA A 76 -19.45 -19.20 23.22
N ALA A 77 -19.73 -20.28 23.95
CA ALA A 77 -20.98 -21.04 23.81
C ALA A 77 -22.23 -20.24 24.20
N VAL A 78 -22.13 -19.41 25.25
CA VAL A 78 -23.23 -18.52 25.66
C VAL A 78 -23.48 -17.46 24.60
N LEU A 79 -22.41 -16.84 24.08
CA LEU A 79 -22.51 -15.84 23.02
C LEU A 79 -23.07 -16.44 21.72
N GLN A 80 -22.58 -17.61 21.30
CA GLN A 80 -23.09 -18.29 20.10
C GLN A 80 -24.57 -18.63 20.24
N THR A 81 -25.02 -19.09 21.42
CA THR A 81 -26.45 -19.38 21.66
C THR A 81 -27.31 -18.12 21.53
N ARG A 82 -26.82 -16.96 22.01
CA ARG A 82 -27.53 -15.68 21.86
C ARG A 82 -27.61 -15.26 20.39
N LEU A 83 -26.49 -15.35 19.66
CA LEU A 83 -26.43 -15.04 18.23
C LEU A 83 -27.34 -15.97 17.40
N ASP A 84 -27.37 -17.26 17.70
CA ASP A 84 -28.25 -18.24 17.03
C ASP A 84 -29.73 -17.88 17.21
N ALA A 85 -30.11 -17.34 18.38
CA ALA A 85 -31.48 -16.92 18.66
C ALA A 85 -31.92 -15.67 17.89
N LEU A 86 -30.97 -14.90 17.34
CA LEU A 86 -31.25 -13.74 16.48
C LEU A 86 -31.50 -14.13 15.02
N GLU A 87 -31.24 -15.39 14.64
CA GLU A 87 -31.48 -15.93 13.29
C GLU A 87 -30.83 -15.12 12.15
N THR A 88 -29.73 -14.42 12.44
CA THR A 88 -29.05 -13.53 11.47
C THR A 88 -28.18 -14.27 10.46
N GLY A 89 -27.92 -15.56 10.68
CA GLY A 89 -27.02 -16.37 9.85
C GLY A 89 -25.53 -16.08 10.07
N GLU A 90 -25.19 -15.27 11.07
CA GLU A 90 -23.82 -14.89 11.42
C GLU A 90 -23.40 -15.55 12.74
N GLY A 91 -22.20 -16.12 12.77
CA GLY A 91 -21.65 -16.78 13.96
C GLY A 91 -20.69 -15.87 14.73
N LEU A 92 -20.39 -16.23 15.99
CA LEU A 92 -19.46 -15.49 16.84
C LEU A 92 -18.10 -15.28 16.15
N ALA A 93 -17.58 -16.31 15.48
CA ALA A 93 -16.29 -16.24 14.77
C ALA A 93 -16.23 -15.15 13.68
N MET A 94 -17.36 -14.75 13.09
CA MET A 94 -17.41 -13.67 12.10
C MET A 94 -17.34 -12.28 12.73
N LEU A 95 -17.64 -12.17 14.03
CA LEU A 95 -17.68 -10.92 14.78
C LEU A 95 -16.40 -10.68 15.57
N LEU A 96 -15.55 -11.69 15.73
CA LEU A 96 -14.29 -11.59 16.45
C LEU A 96 -13.18 -10.99 15.56
N PRO A 97 -12.23 -10.21 16.11
CA PRO A 97 -11.04 -9.78 15.38
C PRO A 97 -10.27 -10.98 14.83
N GLU A 98 -9.68 -10.86 13.64
CA GLU A 98 -8.95 -11.97 13.00
C GLU A 98 -7.79 -12.49 13.87
N SER A 99 -7.12 -11.60 14.62
CA SER A 99 -6.07 -11.97 15.58
C SER A 99 -6.55 -12.88 16.72
N THR A 100 -7.86 -12.92 16.98
CA THR A 100 -8.47 -13.74 18.03
C THR A 100 -9.09 -15.05 17.51
N THR A 101 -9.11 -15.27 16.18
CA THR A 101 -9.76 -16.44 15.57
C THR A 101 -8.81 -17.46 14.92
N ASP A 102 -7.63 -17.07 14.42
CA ASP A 102 -6.45 -17.96 14.23
C ASP A 102 -5.22 -17.20 13.66
N LEU A 103 -4.03 -17.70 14.00
CA LEU A 103 -2.69 -17.11 13.76
C LEU A 103 -2.18 -17.04 12.30
N GLU A 104 -2.98 -17.37 11.29
CA GLU A 104 -2.56 -17.33 9.88
C GLU A 104 -3.74 -17.05 8.91
N VAL A 105 -4.66 -16.16 9.27
CA VAL A 105 -5.69 -15.71 8.31
C VAL A 105 -5.17 -14.52 7.52
N VAL A 106 -4.25 -14.83 6.60
CA VAL A 106 -3.97 -13.99 5.45
C VAL A 106 -5.13 -14.16 4.48
N ASP A 107 -5.73 -13.05 4.06
CA ASP A 107 -6.77 -12.98 3.05
C ASP A 107 -6.51 -13.99 1.89
N PRO A 108 -7.50 -14.84 1.54
CA PRO A 108 -7.36 -15.87 0.50
C PRO A 108 -7.06 -15.31 -0.90
N GLN A 109 -7.14 -13.99 -1.14
CA GLN A 109 -6.69 -13.32 -2.36
C GLN A 109 -5.33 -12.59 -2.24
N ASN A 110 -4.79 -12.44 -1.03
CA ASN A 110 -3.52 -11.76 -0.73
C ASN A 110 -2.40 -12.74 -0.33
N GLN A 111 -2.30 -13.87 -1.03
CA GLN A 111 -1.18 -14.82 -0.87
C GLN A 111 0.16 -14.34 -1.46
N GLN A 112 0.42 -13.04 -1.52
CA GLN A 112 1.82 -12.60 -1.51
C GLN A 112 2.16 -12.33 -0.06
N ARG A 113 2.83 -13.30 0.57
CA ARG A 113 3.57 -13.08 1.81
C ARG A 113 4.25 -11.73 1.70
N PHE A 114 4.09 -10.88 2.70
CA PHE A 114 4.78 -9.60 2.79
C PHE A 114 6.22 -9.78 2.28
N GLN A 115 6.52 -9.17 1.14
CA GLN A 115 7.80 -9.31 0.50
C GLN A 115 8.65 -8.17 1.03
N THR A 116 9.68 -8.48 1.81
CA THR A 116 10.59 -7.46 2.36
C THR A 116 11.49 -6.88 1.27
N ASP A 117 11.81 -7.66 0.23
CA ASP A 117 12.81 -7.30 -0.77
C ASP A 117 12.17 -7.26 -2.16
N TYR A 118 12.13 -6.08 -2.78
CA TYR A 118 11.67 -5.86 -4.14
C TYR A 118 12.84 -5.50 -5.05
N THR A 119 12.97 -6.20 -6.18
CA THR A 119 13.92 -5.80 -7.22
C THR A 119 13.49 -4.48 -7.85
N TYR A 120 14.44 -3.78 -8.48
CA TYR A 120 14.17 -2.55 -9.20
C TYR A 120 13.04 -2.67 -10.26
N ASP A 121 13.01 -3.78 -11.02
CA ASP A 121 11.96 -4.01 -12.03
C ASP A 121 10.59 -4.29 -11.39
N GLU A 122 10.56 -5.01 -10.25
CA GLU A 122 9.34 -5.22 -9.48
C GLU A 122 8.81 -3.91 -8.89
N ALA A 123 9.68 -3.06 -8.33
CA ALA A 123 9.30 -1.73 -7.85
C ALA A 123 8.70 -0.87 -8.98
N LYS A 124 9.29 -0.91 -10.19
CA LYS A 124 8.73 -0.21 -11.36
C LYS A 124 7.37 -0.73 -11.77
N GLN A 125 7.20 -2.05 -11.76
CA GLN A 125 5.93 -2.69 -12.09
C GLN A 125 4.85 -2.28 -11.09
N ILE A 126 5.20 -2.24 -9.81
CA ILE A 126 4.34 -1.79 -8.71
C ILE A 126 3.82 -0.37 -8.93
N VAL A 127 4.72 0.58 -9.22
CA VAL A 127 4.34 1.97 -9.48
C VAL A 127 3.39 2.08 -10.67
N ALA A 128 3.61 1.27 -11.71
CA ALA A 128 2.80 1.26 -12.92
C ALA A 128 1.42 0.59 -12.72
N ASP A 129 1.32 -0.38 -11.80
CA ASP A 129 0.11 -1.16 -11.55
C ASP A 129 -0.88 -0.47 -10.61
N ILE A 130 -0.43 0.50 -9.80
CA ILE A 130 -1.33 1.32 -8.96
C ILE A 130 -2.11 2.29 -9.88
N PRO A 131 -3.42 2.08 -10.08
CA PRO A 131 -4.20 2.87 -11.03
C PRO A 131 -4.51 4.27 -10.50
N GLU A 132 -5.07 5.14 -11.35
CA GLU A 132 -5.52 6.48 -10.94
C GLU A 132 -6.69 6.47 -9.95
N GLU A 133 -7.48 5.40 -9.93
CA GLU A 133 -8.59 5.21 -8.99
C GLU A 133 -8.54 3.82 -8.33
N PRO A 134 -7.61 3.60 -7.36
CA PRO A 134 -7.41 2.30 -6.72
C PRO A 134 -8.67 1.71 -6.08
N ALA A 135 -9.50 2.54 -5.45
CA ALA A 135 -10.68 2.11 -4.72
C ALA A 135 -11.77 1.47 -5.61
N ILE A 136 -11.86 1.80 -6.90
CA ILE A 136 -12.96 1.33 -7.78
C ILE A 136 -13.03 -0.20 -7.82
N ASN A 137 -11.88 -0.85 -8.01
CA ASN A 137 -11.81 -2.31 -8.13
C ASN A 137 -12.17 -2.99 -6.81
N VAL A 138 -11.76 -2.38 -5.69
CA VAL A 138 -12.04 -2.90 -4.35
C VAL A 138 -13.52 -2.74 -4.03
N GLN A 139 -14.09 -1.55 -4.24
CA GLN A 139 -15.53 -1.30 -4.05
C GLN A 139 -16.36 -2.27 -4.87
N THR A 140 -16.02 -2.48 -6.15
CA THR A 140 -16.76 -3.40 -7.02
C THR A 140 -16.77 -4.84 -6.48
N GLN A 141 -15.66 -5.29 -5.90
CA GLN A 141 -15.57 -6.62 -5.28
C GLN A 141 -16.36 -6.70 -3.99
N LEU A 142 -16.29 -5.67 -3.16
CA LEU A 142 -17.08 -5.59 -1.93
C LEU A 142 -18.58 -5.55 -2.23
N ASP A 143 -19.02 -4.81 -3.25
CA ASP A 143 -20.41 -4.77 -3.69
C ASP A 143 -20.89 -6.14 -4.20
N GLN A 144 -20.04 -6.87 -4.93
CA GLN A 144 -20.35 -8.23 -5.38
C GLN A 144 -20.45 -9.21 -4.21
N ALA A 145 -19.56 -9.09 -3.22
CA ALA A 145 -19.61 -9.90 -2.01
C ALA A 145 -20.87 -9.59 -1.20
N ALA A 146 -21.20 -8.30 -1.01
CA ALA A 146 -22.40 -7.85 -0.32
C ALA A 146 -23.68 -8.41 -0.96
N ALA A 147 -23.79 -8.37 -2.30
CA ALA A 147 -24.96 -8.85 -3.03
C ALA A 147 -25.25 -10.36 -2.87
N ALA A 148 -24.28 -11.15 -2.41
CA ALA A 148 -24.37 -12.61 -2.32
C ALA A 148 -24.20 -13.16 -0.89
N SER A 149 -24.09 -12.30 0.13
CA SER A 149 -23.53 -12.69 1.45
C SER A 149 -24.33 -12.14 2.64
N THR A 150 -23.67 -12.05 3.80
CA THR A 150 -24.21 -11.66 5.11
C THR A 150 -24.32 -10.14 5.29
N ARG A 151 -25.02 -9.70 6.34
CA ARG A 151 -25.12 -8.27 6.70
C ARG A 151 -23.76 -7.65 6.96
N LEU A 152 -22.81 -8.40 7.53
CA LEU A 152 -21.41 -7.96 7.65
C LEU A 152 -20.76 -7.59 6.31
N ALA A 153 -21.02 -8.34 5.23
CA ALA A 153 -20.46 -8.04 3.92
C ALA A 153 -21.05 -6.76 3.33
N GLU A 154 -22.35 -6.51 3.54
CA GLU A 154 -23.01 -5.26 3.17
C GLU A 154 -22.40 -4.07 3.92
N ILE A 155 -22.28 -4.18 5.25
CA ILE A 155 -21.68 -3.13 6.09
C ILE A 155 -20.23 -2.87 5.64
N ARG A 156 -19.45 -3.89 5.31
CA ARG A 156 -18.08 -3.72 4.78
C ARG A 156 -18.04 -2.90 3.50
N ALA A 157 -18.94 -3.18 2.55
CA ALA A 157 -19.06 -2.39 1.33
C ALA A 157 -19.48 -0.93 1.63
N GLU A 158 -20.42 -0.74 2.56
CA GLU A 158 -20.89 0.58 2.99
C GLU A 158 -19.78 1.39 3.68
N VAL A 159 -19.03 0.79 4.61
CA VAL A 159 -17.93 1.43 5.35
C VAL A 159 -16.78 1.76 4.39
N PHE A 160 -16.37 0.83 3.53
CA PHE A 160 -15.31 1.08 2.55
C PHE A 160 -15.70 2.22 1.59
N SER A 161 -16.96 2.29 1.15
CA SER A 161 -17.43 3.35 0.24
C SER A 161 -17.24 4.76 0.81
N GLN A 162 -17.31 4.90 2.14
CA GLN A 162 -17.10 6.15 2.87
C GLN A 162 -15.62 6.50 3.07
N ARG A 163 -14.72 5.53 2.89
CA ARG A 163 -13.27 5.62 3.12
C ARG A 163 -12.45 5.47 1.83
N THR A 164 -13.08 5.57 0.66
CA THR A 164 -12.42 5.40 -0.64
C THR A 164 -11.30 6.42 -0.87
N GLU A 165 -11.46 7.66 -0.39
CA GLU A 165 -10.42 8.69 -0.46
C GLU A 165 -9.18 8.31 0.37
N ASP A 166 -9.38 7.85 1.61
CA ASP A 166 -8.30 7.40 2.49
C ASP A 166 -7.55 6.19 1.89
N TYR A 167 -8.29 5.25 1.28
CA TYR A 167 -7.68 4.11 0.59
C TYR A 167 -6.82 4.57 -0.59
N ASN A 168 -7.37 5.44 -1.44
CA ASN A 168 -6.64 5.97 -2.59
C ASN A 168 -5.37 6.69 -2.16
N GLN A 169 -5.44 7.51 -1.10
CA GLN A 169 -4.27 8.20 -0.56
C GLN A 169 -3.21 7.19 -0.09
N THR A 170 -3.61 6.16 0.63
CA THR A 170 -2.69 5.11 1.11
C THR A 170 -1.98 4.41 -0.06
N GLN A 171 -2.69 4.14 -1.16
CA GLN A 171 -2.09 3.55 -2.36
C GLN A 171 -1.15 4.53 -3.09
N PHE A 172 -1.45 5.83 -3.08
CA PHE A 172 -0.56 6.84 -3.66
C PHE A 172 0.69 7.09 -2.84
N ASP A 173 0.58 7.12 -1.51
CA ASP A 173 1.73 7.23 -0.62
C ASP A 173 2.70 6.06 -0.87
N LEU A 174 2.16 4.85 -0.97
CA LEU A 174 2.94 3.67 -1.30
C LEU A 174 3.62 3.78 -2.68
N ARG A 175 2.88 4.24 -3.69
CA ARG A 175 3.43 4.46 -5.04
C ARG A 175 4.61 5.44 -4.99
N ASP A 176 4.46 6.52 -4.24
CA ASP A 176 5.46 7.57 -4.12
C ASP A 176 6.71 7.08 -3.36
N ASP A 177 6.53 6.20 -2.36
CA ASP A 177 7.63 5.54 -1.65
C ASP A 177 8.43 4.60 -2.58
N PHE A 178 7.76 3.78 -3.38
CA PHE A 178 8.44 2.94 -4.38
C PHE A 178 9.14 3.79 -5.44
N GLN A 179 8.52 4.87 -5.91
CA GLN A 179 9.14 5.79 -6.85
C GLN A 179 10.39 6.45 -6.27
N SER A 180 10.34 6.87 -5.00
CA SER A 180 11.50 7.45 -4.32
C SER A 180 12.65 6.46 -4.21
N CYS A 181 12.37 5.19 -3.89
CA CYS A 181 13.39 4.15 -3.89
C CYS A 181 14.01 3.90 -5.28
N ILE A 182 13.18 3.86 -6.33
CA ILE A 182 13.65 3.72 -7.72
C ILE A 182 14.60 4.86 -8.08
N ASP A 183 14.23 6.09 -7.76
CA ASP A 183 15.01 7.29 -8.04
C ASP A 183 16.36 7.25 -7.30
N GLU A 184 16.39 6.82 -6.03
CA GLU A 184 17.63 6.65 -5.27
C GLU A 184 18.57 5.60 -5.89
N ILE A 185 18.03 4.48 -6.39
CA ILE A 185 18.80 3.45 -7.11
C ILE A 185 19.34 4.02 -8.44
N GLU A 186 18.52 4.76 -9.20
CA GLU A 186 18.94 5.38 -10.45
C GLU A 186 20.06 6.41 -10.26
N ASP A 187 19.97 7.24 -9.22
CA ASP A 187 20.98 8.26 -8.89
C ASP A 187 22.31 7.64 -8.42
N ALA A 188 22.26 6.48 -7.76
CA ALA A 188 23.45 5.77 -7.30
C ALA A 188 24.20 5.03 -8.43
N ARG A 189 23.54 4.77 -9.58
CA ARG A 189 24.17 4.04 -10.69
C ARG A 189 25.35 4.82 -11.28
N PRO A 190 26.54 4.20 -11.41
CA PRO A 190 27.69 4.88 -11.97
C PRO A 190 27.44 5.27 -13.43
N ILE A 191 27.64 6.56 -13.74
CA ILE A 191 27.54 7.08 -15.12
C ILE A 191 28.47 6.25 -16.02
N PRO A 192 27.97 5.65 -17.12
CA PRO A 192 28.81 4.84 -18.00
C PRO A 192 30.01 5.65 -18.49
N ALA A 193 31.22 5.11 -18.33
CA ALA A 193 32.47 5.82 -18.63
C ALA A 193 32.53 6.41 -20.06
N GLN A 194 31.82 5.81 -21.03
CA GLN A 194 31.67 6.38 -22.38
C GLN A 194 31.08 7.81 -22.41
N TYR A 195 30.20 8.18 -21.47
CA TYR A 195 29.64 9.53 -21.37
C TYR A 195 30.60 10.53 -20.72
N LEU A 196 31.46 10.10 -19.79
CA LEU A 196 32.52 10.95 -19.23
C LEU A 196 33.58 11.30 -20.29
N ILE A 197 33.87 10.38 -21.21
CA ILE A 197 34.82 10.61 -22.32
C ILE A 197 34.22 11.58 -23.36
N LEU A 198 32.92 11.49 -23.65
CA LEU A 198 32.25 12.40 -24.59
C LEU A 198 32.05 13.82 -24.03
N GLY A 199 31.76 13.96 -22.73
CA GLY A 199 31.70 15.26 -22.06
C GLY A 199 33.07 15.96 -21.98
N GLY A 200 34.14 15.21 -21.68
CA GLY A 200 35.50 15.75 -21.65
C GLY A 200 36.04 16.14 -23.03
N ALA A 201 35.74 15.35 -24.08
CA ALA A 201 36.17 15.64 -25.44
C ALA A 201 35.43 16.82 -26.08
N GLY A 202 34.13 16.97 -25.81
CA GLY A 202 33.32 18.09 -26.33
C GLY A 202 33.77 19.46 -25.82
N ILE A 203 34.11 19.56 -24.53
CA ILE A 203 34.58 20.81 -23.92
C ILE A 203 36.00 21.16 -24.41
N LEU A 204 36.90 20.18 -24.56
CA LEU A 204 38.25 20.41 -25.07
C LEU A 204 38.28 20.83 -26.55
N ALA A 205 37.39 20.29 -27.39
CA ALA A 205 37.28 20.69 -28.79
C ALA A 205 36.79 22.14 -28.95
N LEU A 206 35.82 22.57 -28.13
CA LEU A 206 35.33 23.96 -28.12
C LEU A 206 36.37 24.94 -27.56
N ALA A 207 37.11 24.56 -26.52
CA ALA A 207 38.21 25.38 -25.99
C ALA A 207 39.36 25.55 -27.00
N ALA A 208 39.72 24.50 -27.73
CA ALA A 208 40.75 24.56 -28.76
C ALA A 208 40.35 25.43 -29.96
N LEU A 209 39.08 25.40 -30.37
CA LEU A 209 38.57 26.27 -31.44
C LEU A 209 38.44 27.74 -30.98
N GLY A 210 38.01 27.98 -29.74
CA GLY A 210 37.94 29.33 -29.15
C GLY A 210 39.30 30.02 -29.04
N LEU A 211 40.34 29.30 -28.59
CA LEU A 211 41.71 29.82 -28.49
C LEU A 211 42.31 30.13 -29.86
N ARG A 212 42.01 29.32 -30.89
CA ARG A 212 42.52 29.55 -32.25
C ARG A 212 41.86 30.77 -32.91
N ALA A 213 40.56 30.98 -32.68
CA ALA A 213 39.82 32.14 -33.19
C ALA A 213 40.28 33.47 -32.57
N TRP A 214 40.65 33.48 -31.29
CA TRP A 214 41.10 34.70 -30.60
C TRP A 214 42.55 35.10 -30.93
N SER A 215 43.43 34.12 -31.21
CA SER A 215 44.80 34.45 -31.67
C SER A 215 44.84 34.96 -33.11
N ASN A 216 43.91 34.50 -33.97
CA ASN A 216 43.84 34.92 -35.37
C ASN A 216 43.14 36.27 -35.58
N SER A 217 42.43 36.80 -34.58
CA SER A 217 41.80 38.14 -34.63
C SER A 217 42.72 39.27 -34.14
N ARG A 218 43.92 38.93 -33.64
CA ARG A 218 44.92 39.88 -33.11
C ARG A 218 46.11 40.14 -34.02
N THR A 219 45.93 40.04 -35.33
CA THR A 219 46.84 40.68 -36.28
C THR A 219 46.46 42.16 -36.39
N PRO A 220 47.24 43.10 -35.85
CA PRO A 220 47.05 44.50 -36.18
C PRO A 220 47.43 44.70 -37.66
N ASN A 221 46.47 45.14 -38.47
CA ASN A 221 46.71 45.66 -39.81
C ASN A 221 47.68 46.84 -39.73
N ARG A 222 48.95 46.57 -40.05
CA ARG A 222 49.92 47.63 -40.29
C ARG A 222 49.76 48.06 -41.74
N HIS A 223 48.91 49.08 -41.96
CA HIS A 223 49.04 49.92 -43.14
C HIS A 223 50.20 50.88 -42.87
N ASP A 224 51.28 50.76 -43.63
CA ASP A 224 52.25 51.84 -43.77
C ASP A 224 52.44 52.11 -45.27
N ASN A 225 52.24 53.38 -45.61
CA ASN A 225 52.62 54.06 -46.86
C ASN A 225 54.13 54.08 -47.04
#